data_AF-A0A1G9IBN7-F1
#
_entry.id   AF-A0A1G9IBN7-F1
#
_cell.length_a   1.000
_cell.length_b   1.000
_cell.length_c   1.000
_cell.angle_alpha   90.00
_cell.angle_beta   90.00
_cell.angle_gamma   90.00
#
_symmetry.space_group_name_H-M   'P 1'
#
loop_
_entity.id
_entity.type
_entity.pdbx_description
1 polymer ?
#
loop_
_entity_poly.entity_id
_entity_poly.type
_entity_poly.pdbx_seq_one_letter_code
_entity_poly.pdbx_strand_id
1 'polypeptide(L)'
;MVSLGAVNAFALRLLKLIRLLRLARLGRFSNAIGDLYSAVRGRRYELTVSLMVAVALLIVTSSVIYVLEASHQPEAFGSIPRALWWSVATLTTVGYGDVTPVTAAGQLFAGLTAIVGIGMIAMPTGILAAAFSDAMQKRREQAEGNDNE
;
A
#
# COMPACT_ATOMS: atom_id res chain seq x y z
N MET A 1 -51.03 -10.24 1.58
CA MET A 1 -51.17 -9.16 0.56
C MET A 1 -50.04 -8.10 0.64
N VAL A 2 -48.80 -8.46 0.97
CA VAL A 2 -47.70 -7.47 1.24
C VAL A 2 -46.58 -7.47 0.19
N SER A 3 -46.59 -8.34 -0.82
CA SER A 3 -45.36 -8.56 -1.62
C SER A 3 -45.19 -7.66 -2.86
N LEU A 4 -46.25 -7.10 -3.44
CA LEU A 4 -46.14 -6.36 -4.72
C LEU A 4 -45.47 -4.97 -4.60
N GLY A 5 -45.60 -4.28 -3.46
CA GLY A 5 -45.00 -2.95 -3.25
C GLY A 5 -43.48 -2.98 -2.99
N ALA A 6 -42.99 -4.00 -2.29
CA ALA A 6 -41.57 -4.14 -1.96
C ALA A 6 -40.72 -4.50 -3.18
N VAL A 7 -41.25 -5.33 -4.09
CA VAL A 7 -40.58 -5.72 -5.34
C VAL A 7 -40.41 -4.52 -6.27
N ASN A 8 -41.44 -3.66 -6.38
CA ASN A 8 -41.34 -2.42 -7.16
C ASN A 8 -40.34 -1.41 -6.57
N ALA A 9 -40.27 -1.29 -5.24
CA ALA A 9 -39.28 -0.44 -4.58
C ALA A 9 -37.84 -0.96 -4.79
N PHE A 10 -37.63 -2.28 -4.75
CA PHE A 10 -36.35 -2.91 -5.05
C PHE A 10 -35.95 -2.73 -6.52
N ALA A 11 -36.88 -2.94 -7.46
CA ALA A 11 -36.67 -2.73 -8.88
C ALA A 11 -36.34 -1.26 -9.21
N LEU A 12 -37.01 -0.30 -8.57
CA LEU A 12 -36.70 1.13 -8.71
C LEU A 12 -35.34 1.52 -8.10
N ARG A 13 -34.96 0.91 -6.96
CA ARG A 13 -33.60 1.06 -6.39
C ARG A 13 -32.54 0.47 -7.31
N LEU A 14 -32.80 -0.69 -7.89
CA LEU A 14 -31.90 -1.36 -8.83
C LEU A 14 -31.73 -0.55 -10.13
N LEU A 15 -32.81 0.04 -10.65
CA LEU A 15 -32.77 0.98 -11.77
C LEU A 15 -31.98 2.26 -11.46
N LYS A 16 -32.10 2.82 -10.24
CA LYS A 16 -31.26 3.94 -9.78
C LYS A 16 -29.78 3.53 -9.70
N LEU A 17 -29.49 2.32 -9.21
CA LEU A 17 -28.14 1.75 -9.20
C LEU A 17 -27.57 1.56 -10.61
N ILE A 18 -28.39 1.13 -11.58
CA ILE A 18 -27.97 1.02 -12.99
C ILE A 18 -27.67 2.40 -13.59
N ARG A 19 -28.44 3.44 -13.22
CA ARG A 19 -28.15 4.84 -13.60
C ARG A 19 -26.83 5.34 -13.00
N LEU A 20 -26.54 5.00 -11.74
CA LEU A 20 -25.26 5.27 -11.08
C LEU A 20 -24.09 4.47 -11.71
N LEU A 21 -24.33 3.22 -12.11
CA LEU A 21 -23.37 2.42 -12.87
C LEU A 21 -23.14 2.99 -14.28
N ARG A 22 -24.10 3.70 -14.87
CA ARG A 22 -23.92 4.43 -16.13
C ARG A 22 -23.01 5.65 -15.97
N LEU A 23 -23.03 6.31 -14.81
CA LEU A 23 -22.05 7.33 -14.42
C LEU A 23 -20.64 6.74 -14.21
N ALA A 24 -20.54 5.51 -13.68
CA ALA A 24 -19.27 4.77 -13.62
C ALA A 24 -18.80 4.30 -15.03
N ARG A 25 -19.73 4.15 -15.99
CA ARG A 25 -19.45 3.79 -17.39
C ARG A 25 -19.08 4.99 -18.28
N LEU A 26 -18.62 6.09 -17.69
CA LEU A 26 -17.86 7.12 -18.40
C LEU A 26 -16.51 6.49 -18.82
N GLY A 27 -16.35 6.17 -20.10
CA GLY A 27 -15.07 5.67 -20.68
C GLY A 27 -13.82 6.55 -20.41
N ARG A 28 -14.00 7.71 -19.77
CA ARG A 28 -12.96 8.60 -19.26
C ARG A 28 -12.20 8.02 -18.06
N PHE A 29 -12.87 7.25 -17.20
CA PHE A 29 -12.23 6.58 -16.06
C PHE A 29 -11.43 5.35 -16.51
N SER A 30 -11.89 4.68 -17.57
CA SER A 30 -11.17 3.58 -18.23
C SER A 30 -9.82 4.05 -18.79
N ASN A 31 -9.80 5.24 -19.41
CA ASN A 31 -8.56 5.80 -19.96
C ASN A 31 -7.61 6.26 -18.83
N ALA A 32 -8.13 6.95 -17.80
CA ALA A 32 -7.30 7.37 -16.67
C ALA A 32 -6.71 6.19 -15.86
N ILE A 33 -7.49 5.12 -15.65
CA ILE A 33 -6.98 3.88 -15.03
C ILE A 33 -6.00 3.17 -15.97
N GLY A 34 -6.25 3.16 -17.28
CA GLY A 34 -5.36 2.56 -18.27
C GLY A 34 -4.00 3.26 -18.32
N ASP A 35 -4.00 4.59 -18.31
CA ASP A 35 -2.80 5.43 -18.28
C ASP A 35 -2.01 5.17 -16.98
N LEU A 36 -2.69 5.16 -15.83
CA LEU A 36 -2.08 4.84 -14.54
C LEU A 36 -1.52 3.41 -14.53
N TYR A 37 -2.27 2.43 -15.04
CA TYR A 37 -1.83 1.04 -15.12
C TYR A 37 -0.58 0.91 -15.99
N SER A 38 -0.56 1.55 -17.15
CA SER A 38 0.60 1.53 -18.05
C SER A 38 1.82 2.21 -17.44
N ALA A 39 1.62 3.31 -16.70
CA ALA A 39 2.68 4.01 -15.98
C ALA A 39 3.30 3.15 -14.87
N VAL A 40 2.46 2.52 -14.06
CA VAL A 40 2.89 1.59 -13.00
C VAL A 40 3.58 0.36 -13.59
N ARG A 41 3.05 -0.18 -14.69
CA ARG A 41 3.66 -1.31 -15.41
C ARG A 41 5.04 -0.96 -15.94
N GLY A 42 5.26 0.28 -16.39
CA GLY A 42 6.56 0.80 -16.80
C GLY A 42 7.59 0.81 -15.67
N ARG A 43 7.16 1.05 -14.43
CA ARG A 43 8.02 1.09 -13.23
C ARG A 43 8.05 -0.22 -12.43
N ARG A 44 7.59 -1.34 -13.01
CA ARG A 44 7.49 -2.65 -12.32
C ARG A 44 8.80 -3.14 -11.72
N TYR A 45 9.94 -2.86 -12.38
CA TYR A 45 11.25 -3.28 -11.90
C TYR A 45 11.61 -2.54 -10.60
N GLU A 46 11.47 -1.22 -10.58
CA GLU A 46 11.71 -0.38 -9.40
C GLU A 46 10.78 -0.77 -8.24
N LEU A 47 9.50 -1.01 -8.51
CA LEU A 47 8.55 -1.49 -7.49
C LEU A 47 8.91 -2.87 -6.94
N THR A 48 9.37 -3.78 -7.81
CA THR A 48 9.81 -5.12 -7.39
C THR A 48 11.06 -5.02 -6.50
N VAL A 49 12.03 -4.18 -6.88
CA VAL A 49 13.23 -3.93 -6.07
C VAL A 49 12.86 -3.33 -4.71
N SER A 50 11.97 -2.34 -4.68
CA SER A 50 11.46 -1.73 -3.45
C SER A 50 10.80 -2.79 -2.53
N LEU A 51 9.97 -3.66 -3.09
CA LEU A 51 9.36 -4.77 -2.35
C LEU A 51 10.40 -5.76 -1.82
N MET A 52 11.41 -6.11 -2.62
CA MET A 52 12.50 -6.99 -2.18
C MET A 52 13.27 -6.40 -1.00
N VAL A 53 13.57 -5.08 -1.03
CA VAL A 53 14.22 -4.38 0.08
C VAL A 53 13.31 -4.39 1.32
N ALA A 54 12.01 -4.14 1.16
CA ALA A 54 11.06 -4.20 2.28
C ALA A 54 11.02 -5.60 2.93
N VAL A 55 10.96 -6.67 2.13
CA VAL A 55 10.99 -8.05 2.64
C VAL A 55 12.32 -8.37 3.33
N ALA A 56 13.44 -7.92 2.77
CA ALA A 56 14.74 -8.09 3.40
C ALA A 56 14.82 -7.38 4.76
N LEU A 57 14.33 -6.14 4.84
CA LEU A 57 14.27 -5.37 6.09
C LEU A 57 13.36 -6.05 7.13
N LEU A 58 12.21 -6.58 6.71
CA LEU A 58 11.34 -7.35 7.60
C LEU A 58 12.12 -8.53 8.21
N ILE A 59 12.74 -9.38 7.38
CA ILE A 59 13.48 -10.55 7.86
C ILE A 59 14.65 -10.17 8.78
N VAL A 60 15.44 -9.16 8.39
CA VAL A 60 16.58 -8.68 9.18
C VAL A 60 16.13 -8.15 10.53
N THR A 61 15.14 -7.25 10.55
CA THR A 61 14.65 -6.65 11.80
C THR A 61 14.03 -7.70 12.72
N SER A 62 13.28 -8.67 12.16
CA SER A 62 12.69 -9.76 12.95
C SER A 62 13.75 -10.67 13.55
N SER A 63 14.81 -10.96 12.80
CA SER A 63 15.90 -11.80 13.28
C SER A 63 16.71 -11.09 14.37
N VAL A 64 17.01 -9.80 14.19
CA VAL A 64 17.76 -9.02 15.20
C VAL A 64 16.94 -8.86 16.47
N ILE A 65 15.67 -8.46 16.38
CA ILE A 65 14.85 -8.25 17.57
C ILE A 65 14.58 -9.58 18.31
N TYR A 66 14.43 -10.69 17.58
CA TYR A 66 14.37 -12.03 18.16
C TYR A 66 15.61 -12.31 19.01
N VAL A 67 16.81 -12.06 18.49
CA VAL A 67 18.06 -12.31 19.25
C VAL A 67 18.16 -11.41 20.48
N LEU A 68 17.68 -10.16 20.42
CA LEU A 68 17.76 -9.22 21.53
C LEU A 68 16.71 -9.48 22.63
N GLU A 69 15.51 -9.90 22.25
CA GLU A 69 14.35 -9.94 23.15
C GLU A 69 13.84 -11.35 23.47
N ALA A 70 14.19 -12.39 22.71
CA ALA A 70 13.62 -13.73 22.90
C ALA A 70 13.85 -14.31 24.30
N SER A 71 14.98 -14.00 24.95
CA SER A 71 15.28 -14.45 26.32
C SER A 71 14.49 -13.70 27.38
N HIS A 72 14.10 -12.45 27.11
CA HIS A 72 13.42 -11.57 28.07
C HIS A 72 11.90 -11.62 27.91
N GLN A 73 11.43 -11.88 26.68
CA GLN A 73 10.02 -11.86 26.29
C GLN A 73 9.70 -13.04 25.36
N PRO A 74 9.79 -14.30 25.83
CA PRO A 74 9.57 -15.47 24.98
C PRO A 74 8.14 -15.58 24.43
N GLU A 75 7.15 -15.03 25.13
CA GLU A 75 5.76 -15.02 24.62
C GLU A 75 5.58 -14.08 23.43
N ALA A 76 6.33 -12.99 23.37
CA ALA A 76 6.23 -11.99 22.30
C ALA A 76 7.25 -12.21 21.18
N PHE A 77 8.50 -12.53 21.54
CA PHE A 77 9.64 -12.63 20.63
C PHE A 77 10.25 -14.04 20.60
N GLY A 78 9.62 -15.07 21.17
CA GLY A 78 10.20 -16.42 21.24
C GLY A 78 10.26 -17.20 19.91
N SER A 79 9.89 -16.60 18.78
CA SER A 79 10.13 -17.17 17.45
C SER A 79 10.20 -16.07 16.40
N ILE A 80 10.91 -16.31 15.31
CA ILE A 80 11.06 -15.35 14.20
C ILE A 80 9.68 -14.90 13.64
N PRO A 81 8.68 -15.79 13.42
CA PRO A 81 7.36 -15.34 12.96
C PRO A 81 6.63 -14.41 13.93
N ARG A 82 6.85 -14.56 15.25
CA ARG A 82 6.26 -13.64 16.25
C ARG A 82 6.99 -12.29 16.26
N ALA A 83 8.32 -12.31 16.14
CA ALA A 83 9.11 -11.09 15.94
C ALA A 83 8.76 -10.37 14.62
N LEU A 84 8.37 -11.13 13.58
CA LEU A 84 7.91 -10.59 12.29
C LEU A 84 6.66 -9.74 12.42
N TRP A 85 5.72 -10.11 13.30
CA TRP A 85 4.55 -9.28 13.56
C TRP A 85 4.94 -7.87 14.05
N TRP A 86 5.86 -7.81 15.02
CA TRP A 86 6.40 -6.54 15.51
C TRP A 86 7.11 -5.76 14.39
N SER A 87 8.00 -6.42 13.64
CA SER A 87 8.71 -5.80 12.51
C SER A 87 7.77 -5.22 11.47
N VAL A 88 6.70 -5.93 11.11
CA VAL A 88 5.67 -5.44 10.19
C VAL A 88 5.02 -4.18 10.76
N ALA A 89 4.48 -4.25 11.98
CA ALA A 89 3.81 -3.12 12.60
C ALA A 89 4.71 -1.88 12.74
N THR A 90 5.99 -2.06 13.07
CA THR A 90 6.96 -0.96 13.20
C THR A 90 7.42 -0.41 11.86
N LEU A 91 7.86 -1.25 10.92
CA LEU A 91 8.36 -0.81 9.61
C LEU A 91 7.27 -0.18 8.74
N THR A 92 6.01 -0.62 8.88
CA THR A 92 4.88 0.03 8.19
C THR A 92 4.34 1.24 8.95
N THR A 93 4.99 1.69 10.02
CA THR A 93 4.61 2.86 10.84
C THR A 93 3.23 2.76 11.50
N VAL A 94 2.67 1.54 11.63
CA VAL A 94 1.38 1.31 12.28
C VAL A 94 1.53 1.35 13.79
N GLY A 95 2.50 0.62 14.35
CA GLY A 95 2.89 0.71 15.75
C GLY A 95 1.74 0.47 16.76
N TYR A 96 1.08 -0.69 16.72
CA TYR A 96 -0.03 -1.01 17.63
C TYR A 96 0.31 -0.89 19.12
N GLY A 97 1.58 -1.12 19.49
CA GLY A 97 2.05 -1.05 20.88
C GLY A 97 1.65 -2.24 21.75
N ASP A 98 1.07 -3.28 21.15
CA ASP A 98 0.75 -4.58 21.76
C ASP A 98 2.01 -5.34 22.20
N VAL A 99 3.09 -5.20 21.45
CA VAL A 99 4.40 -5.78 21.73
C VAL A 99 5.47 -4.71 21.54
N THR A 100 6.37 -4.57 22.52
CA THR A 100 7.51 -3.65 22.43
C THR A 100 8.75 -4.24 23.10
N PRO A 101 9.97 -3.95 22.60
CA PRO A 101 11.20 -4.40 23.27
C PRO A 101 11.38 -3.73 24.64
N VAL A 102 11.83 -4.53 25.61
CA VAL A 102 12.06 -4.05 26.99
C VAL A 102 13.54 -3.85 27.29
N THR A 103 14.45 -4.44 26.51
CA THR A 103 15.89 -4.27 26.71
C THR A 103 16.36 -2.93 26.14
N ALA A 104 17.39 -2.33 26.75
CA ALA A 104 17.98 -1.09 26.24
C ALA A 104 18.50 -1.22 24.80
N ALA A 105 19.10 -2.37 24.46
CA ALA A 105 19.56 -2.67 23.10
C ALA A 105 18.39 -2.83 22.12
N GLY A 106 17.33 -3.54 22.52
CA GLY A 106 16.11 -3.70 21.73
C GLY A 106 15.38 -2.37 21.49
N GLN A 107 15.33 -1.49 22.49
CA GLN A 107 14.75 -0.15 22.36
C GLN A 107 15.55 0.76 21.42
N LEU A 108 16.88 0.74 21.51
CA LEU A 108 17.74 1.48 20.57
C LEU A 108 17.55 0.96 19.13
N PHE A 109 17.51 -0.36 18.97
CA PHE A 109 17.26 -0.98 17.66
C PHE A 109 15.85 -0.68 17.12
N ALA A 110 14.84 -0.65 18.00
CA ALA A 110 13.48 -0.24 17.63
C ALA A 110 13.42 1.19 17.13
N GLY A 111 14.12 2.12 17.78
CA GLY A 111 14.24 3.50 17.32
C GLY A 111 14.84 3.59 15.92
N LEU A 112 15.94 2.87 15.66
CA LEU A 112 16.56 2.80 14.33
C LEU A 112 15.61 2.19 13.29
N THR A 113 14.92 1.10 13.66
CA THR A 113 13.95 0.41 12.80
C THR A 113 12.80 1.34 12.41
N ALA A 114 12.30 2.16 13.34
CA ALA A 114 11.25 3.13 13.05
C ALA A 114 11.70 4.18 12.01
N ILE A 115 12.93 4.69 12.12
CA ILE A 115 13.49 5.64 11.13
C ILE A 115 13.63 4.97 9.75
N VAL A 116 14.12 3.73 9.72
CA VAL A 116 14.25 2.95 8.47
C VAL A 116 12.89 2.70 7.82
N GLY A 117 11.84 2.46 8.62
CA GLY A 117 10.46 2.27 8.12
C GLY A 117 9.95 3.46 7.31
N ILE A 118 10.26 4.70 7.73
CA ILE A 118 9.90 5.90 6.98
C ILE A 118 10.55 5.89 5.59
N GLY A 119 11.84 5.55 5.51
CA GLY A 119 12.56 5.43 4.23
C GLY A 119 11.99 4.31 3.34
N MET A 120 11.60 3.18 3.95
CA MET A 120 11.00 2.05 3.25
C MET A 120 9.69 2.44 2.56
N ILE A 121 8.81 3.21 3.23
CA ILE A 121 7.53 3.67 2.66
C ILE A 121 7.75 4.77 1.61
N ALA A 122 8.79 5.59 1.77
CA ALA A 122 9.11 6.68 0.84
C ALA A 122 9.47 6.16 -0.56
N MET A 123 10.16 5.01 -0.66
CA MET A 123 10.56 4.43 -1.95
C MET A 123 9.39 4.10 -2.89
N PRO A 124 8.44 3.20 -2.55
CA PRO A 124 7.32 2.88 -3.44
C PRO A 124 6.44 4.11 -3.71
N THR A 125 6.26 4.98 -2.71
CA THR A 125 5.51 6.23 -2.88
C THR A 125 6.16 7.15 -3.91
N GLY A 126 7.48 7.33 -3.85
CA GLY A 126 8.25 8.14 -4.80
C GLY A 126 8.22 7.58 -6.22
N ILE A 127 8.34 6.25 -6.36
CA ILE A 127 8.25 5.57 -7.67
C ILE A 127 6.86 5.79 -8.30
N LEU A 128 5.80 5.66 -7.50
CA LEU A 128 4.43 5.88 -7.98
C LEU A 128 4.19 7.35 -8.33
N ALA A 129 4.71 8.29 -7.53
CA ALA A 129 4.62 9.72 -7.82
C ALA A 129 5.32 10.07 -9.15
N ALA A 130 6.52 9.52 -9.39
CA ALA A 130 7.24 9.68 -10.63
C ALA A 130 6.47 9.06 -11.82
N ALA A 131 5.94 7.85 -11.66
CA ALA A 131 5.11 7.21 -12.70
C ALA A 131 3.90 8.06 -13.08
N PHE A 132 3.23 8.64 -12.08
CA PHE A 132 2.07 9.51 -12.31
C PHE A 132 2.47 10.83 -12.99
N SER A 133 3.59 11.44 -12.58
CA SER A 133 4.12 12.65 -13.19
C SER A 133 4.45 12.44 -14.67
N ASP A 134 5.15 11.34 -15.00
CA ASP A 134 5.48 10.97 -16.38
C ASP A 134 4.22 10.75 -17.23
N ALA A 135 3.20 10.08 -16.67
CA ALA A 135 1.94 9.85 -17.37
C ALA A 135 1.20 11.14 -17.67
N MET A 136 1.17 12.09 -16.74
CA MET A 136 0.55 13.40 -16.96
C MET A 136 1.32 14.23 -18.00
N GLN A 137 2.66 14.20 -17.97
CA GLN A 137 3.47 14.94 -18.93
C GLN A 137 3.25 14.44 -20.36
N LYS A 138 3.24 13.11 -20.57
CA LYS A 138 2.94 12.52 -21.89
C LYS A 138 1.56 12.92 -22.43
N ARG A 139 0.55 13.01 -21.57
CA ARG A 139 -0.80 13.45 -21.99
C ARG A 139 -0.83 14.91 -22.42
N ARG A 140 -0.02 15.76 -21.78
CA ARG A 140 0.08 17.18 -22.13
C ARG A 140 0.76 17.37 -23.49
N GLU A 141 1.86 16.66 -23.73
CA GLU A 141 2.59 16.69 -25.00
C GLU A 141 1.72 16.22 -26.18
N GLN A 142 0.88 15.19 -25.98
CA GLN A 142 -0.08 14.73 -26.99
C GLN A 142 -1.19 15.74 -27.28
N ALA A 143 -1.63 16.51 -26.28
CA ALA A 143 -2.64 17.56 -26.49
C ALA A 143 -2.05 18.74 -27.28
N GLU A 144 -0.83 19.17 -26.96
CA GLU A 144 -0.14 20.27 -27.64
C GLU A 144 0.29 19.91 -29.09
N GLY A 145 0.57 18.63 -29.36
CA GLY A 145 0.88 18.14 -30.72
C GLY A 145 -0.31 18.08 -31.66
N ASN A 146 -1.50 17.75 -31.15
CA ASN A 146 -2.75 17.70 -31.94
C ASN A 146 -3.28 19.08 -32.35
N ASP A 147 -2.88 20.15 -31.66
CA ASP A 147 -3.30 21.53 -31.99
C ASP A 147 -2.43 22.17 -33.09
N ASN A 148 -1.31 21.53 -33.48
CA ASN A 148 -0.38 21.99 -34.51
C ASN A 148 -0.48 21.23 -35.86
N GLU A 149 -1.40 20.27 -35.98
CA GLU A 149 -1.77 19.60 -37.24
C GLU A 149 -3.11 20.11 -37.78
#